data_AF-A0A2W6V3S2-F1
#
_entry.id   AF-A0A2W6V3S2-F1
#
_cell.length_a   1.000
_cell.length_b   1.000
_cell.length_c   1.000
_cell.angle_alpha   90.00
_cell.angle_beta   90.00
_cell.angle_gamma   90.00
#
_symmetry.space_group_name_H-M   'P 1'
#
loop_
_entity.id
_entity.type
_entity.pdbx_description
1 polymer ?
#
loop_
_entity_poly.entity_id
_entity_poly.type
_entity_poly.pdbx_seq_one_letter_code
_entity_poly.pdbx_strand_id
1 'polypeptide(L)'
;KITSKYHQNQRTKDWLKIKTIKQQEMVIGGFTEPQGSRNGLGALLCGYFDGNEFIYSGKVGTGFDDATLKELRSKLDKMERKTSPFKTAPKFPATHWVTPELVAQLKFTEWTDSGSMRHPVFLGLREDKKAHEVSREKETPTKEAVKELQSKAAKTDKPEKTKTMDIPESKTEFSNLDKIFWPKEKYTKGDVIAYYDTVAEYILPYLKDRPESLRRTPNGITKDGFFQKNVEGQVPAWIKTRKLKSKSTDETITYLLCQDKDTLLFLANWGCIEINPWSSRVGTLNNPDYIIFDLDPNEAGMEKIIKTALTLKEILDSLQVPAYLKTSGGKGLHVFIPILPKYTYNQTRTFSHIVSQMVLKKLPDIVSLERSPSKRKGKVYLDYLQNGKGKTMASIYSLRPRENATVSTPLE
;
A
#
# COMPACT_ATOMS: atom_id res chain seq x y z
N LYS A 1 26.50 -3.30 15.46
CA LYS A 1 27.74 -2.71 14.90
C LYS A 1 28.69 -3.86 14.65
N ILE A 2 29.60 -3.81 13.67
CA ILE A 2 30.54 -4.93 13.44
C ILE A 2 31.51 -5.16 14.62
N THR A 3 31.65 -4.15 15.49
CA THR A 3 32.47 -4.15 16.70
C THR A 3 31.73 -4.58 17.97
N SER A 4 30.52 -5.14 17.84
CA SER A 4 29.73 -5.62 18.98
C SER A 4 30.45 -6.74 19.75
N LYS A 5 30.42 -6.71 21.10
CA LYS A 5 31.02 -7.78 21.92
C LYS A 5 30.21 -9.07 21.82
N TYR A 6 30.88 -10.22 21.70
CA TYR A 6 30.25 -11.52 21.80
C TYR A 6 30.13 -11.92 23.28
N HIS A 7 28.92 -12.28 23.71
CA HIS A 7 28.65 -12.70 25.08
C HIS A 7 28.42 -14.22 25.10
N GLN A 8 29.33 -14.96 25.72
CA GLN A 8 29.26 -16.42 25.79
C GLN A 8 27.99 -16.86 26.56
N ASN A 9 27.30 -17.87 26.04
CA ASN A 9 26.07 -18.46 26.60
C ASN A 9 24.88 -17.49 26.78
N GLN A 10 24.93 -16.29 26.18
CA GLN A 10 23.83 -15.33 26.23
C GLN A 10 23.41 -14.91 24.83
N ARG A 11 22.11 -15.02 24.53
CA ARG A 11 21.53 -14.50 23.28
C ARG A 11 21.27 -13.01 23.44
N THR A 12 22.15 -12.17 22.91
CA THR A 12 21.97 -10.71 22.91
C THR A 12 21.41 -10.21 21.57
N LYS A 13 21.06 -8.92 21.49
CA LYS A 13 20.65 -8.26 20.24
C LYS A 13 21.83 -7.71 19.43
N ASP A 14 23.05 -7.85 19.95
CA ASP A 14 24.24 -7.23 19.37
C ASP A 14 24.73 -7.93 18.10
N TRP A 15 24.42 -9.24 18.01
CA TRP A 15 24.68 -10.10 16.87
C TRP A 15 23.36 -10.72 16.39
N LEU A 16 22.88 -10.24 15.25
CA LEU A 16 21.65 -10.75 14.64
C LEU A 16 21.99 -11.84 13.63
N LYS A 17 21.45 -13.05 13.84
CA LYS A 17 21.42 -14.07 12.79
C LYS A 17 20.31 -13.71 11.81
N ILE A 18 20.67 -13.03 10.72
CA ILE A 18 19.77 -12.74 9.61
C ILE A 18 19.89 -13.88 8.62
N LYS A 19 18.84 -14.68 8.48
CA LYS A 19 18.79 -15.75 7.48
C LYS A 19 18.47 -15.12 6.13
N THR A 20 19.38 -15.25 5.17
CA THR A 20 19.09 -14.93 3.77
C THR A 20 18.12 -15.97 3.22
N ILE A 21 17.04 -15.50 2.61
CA ILE A 21 16.04 -16.33 1.93
C ILE A 21 15.97 -15.89 0.48
N LYS A 22 15.88 -16.85 -0.42
CA LYS A 22 15.68 -16.61 -1.85
C LYS A 22 14.18 -16.50 -2.12
N GLN A 23 13.81 -15.71 -3.11
CA GLN A 23 12.42 -15.58 -3.55
C GLN A 23 12.40 -15.61 -5.07
N GLN A 24 11.50 -16.40 -5.65
CA GLN A 24 11.37 -16.51 -7.11
C GLN A 24 9.94 -16.92 -7.46
N GLU A 25 9.46 -16.47 -8.61
CA GLU A 25 8.28 -17.02 -9.26
C GLU A 25 8.51 -18.44 -9.79
N MET A 26 7.48 -19.27 -9.70
CA MET A 26 7.42 -20.61 -10.28
C MET A 26 6.04 -20.85 -10.88
N VAL A 27 5.97 -21.62 -11.95
CA VAL A 27 4.72 -22.03 -12.58
C VAL A 27 4.20 -23.29 -11.90
N ILE A 28 2.88 -23.36 -11.66
CA ILE A 28 2.20 -24.53 -11.12
C ILE A 28 1.93 -25.52 -12.25
N GLY A 29 2.46 -26.74 -12.13
CA GLY A 29 2.23 -27.82 -13.10
C GLY A 29 1.37 -28.97 -12.57
N GLY A 30 1.06 -28.96 -11.27
CA GLY A 30 0.18 -29.94 -10.66
C GLY A 30 0.01 -29.71 -9.16
N PHE A 31 -0.77 -30.57 -8.53
CA PHE A 31 -0.95 -30.60 -7.08
C PHE A 31 -1.20 -32.03 -6.60
N THR A 32 -0.94 -32.28 -5.32
CA THR A 32 -1.29 -33.57 -4.68
C THR A 32 -2.58 -33.43 -3.89
N GLU A 33 -3.34 -34.52 -3.73
CA GLU A 33 -4.48 -34.55 -2.80
C GLU A 33 -4.02 -34.25 -1.35
N PRO A 34 -4.90 -33.67 -0.51
CA PRO A 34 -4.58 -33.40 0.88
C PRO A 34 -4.45 -34.68 1.70
N GLN A 35 -3.74 -34.59 2.82
CA GLN A 35 -3.55 -35.69 3.76
C GLN A 35 -3.87 -35.22 5.18
N GLY A 36 -4.39 -36.11 6.02
CA GLY A 36 -4.76 -35.78 7.40
C GLY A 36 -5.96 -34.84 7.50
N SER A 37 -5.88 -33.81 8.35
CA SER A 37 -6.94 -32.82 8.57
C SER A 37 -6.97 -31.67 7.54
N ARG A 38 -6.10 -31.71 6.53
CA ARG A 38 -5.98 -30.65 5.51
C ARG A 38 -7.12 -30.75 4.50
N ASN A 39 -7.68 -29.60 4.11
CA ASN A 39 -8.74 -29.50 3.10
C ASN A 39 -8.24 -28.76 1.85
N GLY A 40 -8.77 -29.07 0.67
CA GLY A 40 -8.42 -28.40 -0.59
C GLY A 40 -7.33 -29.11 -1.38
N LEU A 41 -6.05 -28.88 -1.05
CA LEU A 41 -4.91 -29.54 -1.70
C LEU A 41 -3.78 -29.85 -0.70
N GLY A 42 -2.97 -30.85 -1.00
CA GLY A 42 -1.84 -31.27 -0.16
C GLY A 42 -0.61 -30.39 -0.37
N ALA A 43 -0.16 -30.29 -1.62
CA ALA A 43 0.98 -29.46 -2.02
C ALA A 43 0.90 -29.11 -3.50
N LEU A 44 1.49 -27.98 -3.88
CA LEU A 44 1.70 -27.63 -5.28
C LEU A 44 2.98 -28.29 -5.81
N LEU A 45 2.95 -28.68 -7.08
CA LEU A 45 4.11 -29.12 -7.84
C LEU A 45 4.49 -27.98 -8.79
N CYS A 46 5.65 -27.39 -8.55
CA CYS A 46 6.07 -26.16 -9.20
C CYS A 46 7.32 -26.37 -10.06
N GLY A 47 7.47 -25.56 -11.10
CA GLY A 47 8.60 -25.58 -12.01
C GLY A 47 8.85 -24.23 -12.69
N TYR A 48 9.82 -24.21 -13.60
CA TYR A 48 10.11 -23.08 -14.47
C TYR A 48 10.31 -23.58 -15.91
N PHE A 49 10.23 -22.68 -16.89
CA PHE A 49 10.55 -22.98 -18.27
C PHE A 49 12.04 -22.76 -18.55
N ASP A 50 12.67 -23.75 -19.16
CA ASP A 50 14.00 -23.66 -19.77
C ASP A 50 13.82 -23.84 -21.29
N GLY A 51 13.80 -22.73 -22.01
CA GLY A 51 13.31 -22.70 -23.40
C GLY A 51 11.86 -23.17 -23.47
N ASN A 52 11.60 -24.23 -24.26
CA ASN A 52 10.26 -24.81 -24.42
C ASN A 52 9.99 -25.95 -23.42
N GLU A 53 10.95 -26.28 -22.55
CA GLU A 53 10.83 -27.40 -21.63
C GLU A 53 10.41 -26.93 -20.25
N PHE A 54 9.40 -27.59 -19.67
CA PHE A 54 8.93 -27.25 -18.34
C PHE A 54 9.60 -28.13 -17.26
N ILE A 55 10.45 -27.53 -16.44
CA ILE A 55 11.35 -28.23 -15.51
C ILE A 55 10.78 -28.21 -14.10
N TYR A 56 10.54 -29.39 -13.54
CA TYR A 56 10.09 -29.54 -12.15
C TYR A 56 11.16 -29.05 -11.17
N SER A 57 10.74 -28.25 -10.18
CA SER A 57 11.65 -27.52 -9.28
C SER A 57 11.27 -27.59 -7.81
N GLY A 58 10.19 -28.29 -7.44
CA GLY A 58 9.92 -28.60 -6.04
C GLY A 58 8.44 -28.76 -5.69
N LYS A 59 8.23 -29.42 -4.54
CA LYS A 59 6.92 -29.61 -3.91
C LYS A 59 6.73 -28.55 -2.82
N VAL A 60 5.64 -27.78 -2.92
CA VAL A 60 5.33 -26.67 -2.01
C VAL A 60 4.14 -27.05 -1.15
N GLY A 61 4.40 -27.43 0.11
CA GLY A 61 3.36 -27.90 1.04
C GLY A 61 3.00 -26.94 2.17
N THR A 62 3.56 -25.72 2.17
CA THR A 62 3.38 -24.73 3.25
C THR A 62 3.19 -23.32 2.69
N GLY A 63 2.64 -22.41 3.49
CA GLY A 63 2.36 -21.01 3.09
C GLY A 63 0.92 -20.76 2.66
N PHE A 64 0.01 -21.70 2.92
CA PHE A 64 -1.41 -21.58 2.60
C PHE A 64 -2.24 -21.47 3.89
N ASP A 65 -3.29 -20.66 3.86
CA ASP A 65 -4.41 -20.74 4.79
C ASP A 65 -5.59 -21.50 4.15
N ASP A 66 -6.64 -21.79 4.92
CA ASP A 66 -7.79 -22.58 4.47
C ASP A 66 -8.55 -21.93 3.30
N ALA A 67 -8.59 -20.59 3.25
CA ALA A 67 -9.23 -19.85 2.16
C ALA A 67 -8.41 -20.00 0.87
N THR A 68 -7.10 -19.83 0.97
CA THR A 68 -6.14 -19.97 -0.13
C THR A 68 -6.16 -21.40 -0.70
N LEU A 69 -6.21 -22.43 0.15
CA LEU A 69 -6.29 -23.82 -0.30
C LEU A 69 -7.55 -24.10 -1.11
N LYS A 70 -8.71 -23.57 -0.70
CA LYS A 70 -9.98 -23.70 -1.43
C LYS A 70 -9.96 -22.94 -2.76
N GLU A 71 -9.43 -21.71 -2.76
CA GLU A 71 -9.33 -20.89 -3.97
C GLU A 71 -8.41 -21.55 -5.01
N LEU A 72 -7.22 -21.98 -4.58
CA LEU A 72 -6.26 -22.65 -5.45
C LEU A 72 -6.84 -23.94 -6.02
N ARG A 73 -7.50 -24.76 -5.19
CA ARG A 73 -8.17 -25.98 -5.66
C ARG A 73 -9.19 -25.66 -6.76
N SER A 74 -10.08 -24.69 -6.53
CA SER A 74 -11.11 -24.30 -7.51
C SER A 74 -10.52 -23.77 -8.82
N LYS A 75 -9.41 -23.03 -8.78
CA LYS A 75 -8.72 -22.55 -9.99
C LYS A 75 -8.03 -23.70 -10.73
N LEU A 76 -7.35 -24.59 -10.01
CA LEU A 76 -6.55 -25.68 -10.58
C LEU A 76 -7.41 -26.80 -11.17
N ASP A 77 -8.55 -27.12 -10.56
CA ASP A 77 -9.48 -28.13 -11.10
C ASP A 77 -9.98 -27.75 -12.52
N LYS A 78 -10.14 -26.46 -12.81
CA LYS A 78 -10.53 -25.95 -14.14
C LYS A 78 -9.44 -26.09 -15.20
N MET A 79 -8.21 -26.32 -14.77
CA MET A 79 -7.02 -26.41 -15.63
C MET A 79 -6.46 -27.83 -15.68
N GLU A 80 -7.22 -28.82 -15.18
CA GLU A 80 -6.77 -30.19 -15.07
C GLU A 80 -6.49 -30.83 -16.44
N ARG A 81 -5.46 -31.66 -16.49
CA ARG A 81 -5.07 -32.41 -17.68
C ARG A 81 -4.64 -33.84 -17.32
N LYS A 82 -4.71 -34.73 -18.31
CA LYS A 82 -4.43 -36.17 -18.11
C LYS A 82 -2.95 -36.50 -17.92
N THR A 83 -2.05 -35.72 -18.51
CA THR A 83 -0.61 -36.00 -18.54
C THR A 83 0.20 -34.91 -17.87
N SER A 84 1.37 -35.27 -17.35
CA SER A 84 2.27 -34.32 -16.70
C SER A 84 2.75 -33.26 -17.71
N PRO A 85 2.71 -31.96 -17.37
CA PRO A 85 3.26 -30.92 -18.23
C PRO A 85 4.79 -30.83 -18.11
N PHE A 86 5.39 -31.45 -17.09
CA PHE A 86 6.83 -31.39 -16.85
C PHE A 86 7.59 -32.30 -17.82
N LYS A 87 8.77 -31.86 -18.28
CA LYS A 87 9.70 -32.68 -19.08
C LYS A 87 9.99 -34.02 -18.42
N THR A 88 10.21 -34.01 -17.11
CA THR A 88 10.35 -35.22 -16.30
C THR A 88 9.30 -35.16 -15.20
N ALA A 89 8.28 -36.02 -15.32
CA ALA A 89 7.18 -36.07 -14.38
C ALA A 89 7.68 -36.48 -12.98
N PRO A 90 7.47 -35.67 -11.93
CA PRO A 90 7.80 -36.08 -10.58
C PRO A 90 6.83 -37.17 -10.11
N LYS A 91 7.34 -38.15 -9.35
CA LYS A 91 6.54 -39.27 -8.84
C LYS A 91 5.99 -38.97 -7.44
N PHE A 92 4.72 -38.59 -7.36
CA PHE A 92 3.98 -38.47 -6.11
C PHE A 92 2.64 -39.21 -6.19
N PRO A 93 2.18 -39.84 -5.09
CA PRO A 93 0.86 -40.47 -5.06
C PRO A 93 -0.25 -39.42 -5.18
N ALA A 94 -1.37 -39.79 -5.81
CA ALA A 94 -2.57 -38.96 -5.96
C ALA A 94 -2.25 -37.54 -6.49
N THR A 95 -1.56 -37.48 -7.63
CA THR A 95 -1.18 -36.23 -8.29
C THR A 95 -2.16 -35.86 -9.39
N HIS A 96 -2.60 -34.62 -9.38
CA HIS A 96 -3.37 -33.98 -10.45
C HIS A 96 -2.44 -33.08 -11.25
N TRP A 97 -2.49 -33.20 -12.57
CA TRP A 97 -1.69 -32.38 -13.48
C TRP A 97 -2.53 -31.23 -13.99
N VAL A 98 -1.94 -30.03 -14.10
CA VAL A 98 -2.64 -28.86 -14.63
C VAL A 98 -1.89 -28.25 -15.80
N THR A 99 -2.61 -27.53 -16.65
CA THR A 99 -2.01 -26.69 -17.68
C THR A 99 -1.13 -25.62 -17.00
N PRO A 100 0.16 -25.50 -17.37
CA PRO A 100 1.12 -24.66 -16.65
C PRO A 100 0.95 -23.18 -17.00
N GLU A 101 -0.12 -22.57 -16.48
CA GLU A 101 -0.47 -21.17 -16.71
C GLU A 101 -0.38 -20.30 -15.47
N LEU A 102 -0.67 -20.87 -14.29
CA LEU A 102 -0.66 -20.12 -13.04
C LEU A 102 0.77 -19.97 -12.50
N VAL A 103 1.15 -18.72 -12.22
CA VAL A 103 2.44 -18.38 -11.63
C VAL A 103 2.26 -18.14 -10.13
N ALA A 104 3.09 -18.77 -9.31
CA ALA A 104 3.14 -18.63 -7.86
C ALA A 104 4.44 -17.93 -7.44
N GLN A 105 4.34 -16.96 -6.53
CA GLN A 105 5.50 -16.42 -5.84
C GLN A 105 5.88 -17.34 -4.69
N LEU A 106 7.14 -17.79 -4.66
CA LEU A 106 7.65 -18.68 -3.61
C LEU A 106 8.86 -18.04 -2.92
N LYS A 107 9.02 -18.32 -1.62
CA LYS A 107 10.30 -18.15 -0.90
C LYS A 107 10.89 -19.51 -0.55
N PHE A 108 12.21 -19.61 -0.56
CA PHE A 108 12.95 -20.84 -0.27
C PHE A 108 14.35 -20.53 0.26
N THR A 109 15.04 -21.55 0.77
CA THR A 109 16.34 -21.37 1.43
C THR A 109 17.50 -21.37 0.45
N GLU A 110 17.52 -22.34 -0.47
CA GLU A 110 18.56 -22.50 -1.48
C GLU A 110 18.05 -23.40 -2.62
N TRP A 111 18.78 -23.38 -3.72
CA TRP A 111 18.66 -24.38 -4.78
C TRP A 111 19.54 -25.58 -4.42
N THR A 112 19.00 -26.79 -4.52
CA THR A 112 19.80 -28.02 -4.42
C THR A 112 20.60 -28.23 -5.70
N ASP A 113 21.65 -29.06 -5.61
CA ASP A 113 22.46 -29.46 -6.77
C ASP A 113 21.62 -30.16 -7.84
N SER A 114 20.56 -30.86 -7.41
CA SER A 114 19.55 -31.48 -8.28
C SER A 114 18.54 -30.49 -8.90
N GLY A 115 18.71 -29.18 -8.69
CA GLY A 115 17.87 -28.15 -9.31
C GLY A 115 16.49 -27.98 -8.68
N SER A 116 16.30 -28.38 -7.41
CA SER A 116 15.05 -28.20 -6.67
C SER A 116 15.18 -27.16 -5.56
N MET A 117 14.07 -26.51 -5.19
CA MET A 117 14.04 -25.56 -4.09
C MET A 117 14.01 -26.27 -2.73
N ARG A 118 14.87 -25.85 -1.79
CA ARG A 118 14.86 -26.35 -0.41
C ARG A 118 13.96 -25.52 0.50
N HIS A 119 13.03 -26.18 1.19
CA HIS A 119 12.01 -25.58 2.06
C HIS A 119 11.18 -24.47 1.38
N PRO A 120 10.53 -24.75 0.23
CA PRO A 120 9.72 -23.75 -0.44
C PRO A 120 8.42 -23.47 0.33
N VAL A 121 8.05 -22.20 0.36
CA VAL A 121 6.84 -21.68 1.01
C VAL A 121 6.10 -20.80 0.00
N PHE A 122 4.81 -21.06 -0.18
CA PHE A 122 3.94 -20.26 -1.02
C PHE A 122 3.72 -18.87 -0.41
N LEU A 123 3.74 -17.83 -1.25
CA LEU A 123 3.47 -16.45 -0.84
C LEU A 123 2.21 -15.87 -1.51
N GLY A 124 1.85 -16.34 -2.71
CA GLY A 124 0.70 -15.82 -3.46
C GLY A 124 0.77 -16.17 -4.94
N LEU A 125 -0.32 -15.90 -5.67
CA LEU A 125 -0.33 -15.99 -7.15
C LEU A 125 0.15 -14.67 -7.77
N ARG A 126 0.77 -14.77 -8.95
CA ARG A 126 1.22 -13.66 -9.80
C ARG A 126 0.38 -13.67 -11.07
N GLU A 127 -0.67 -12.85 -11.11
CA GLU A 127 -1.53 -12.71 -12.30
C GLU A 127 -0.93 -11.75 -13.35
N ASP A 128 0.17 -11.09 -13.02
CA ASP A 128 0.86 -10.10 -13.85
C ASP A 128 1.97 -10.68 -14.73
N LYS A 129 2.33 -11.96 -14.59
CA LYS A 129 3.43 -12.60 -15.31
C LYS A 129 2.94 -13.83 -16.07
N LYS A 130 3.36 -13.98 -17.34
CA LYS A 130 3.02 -15.16 -18.13
C LYS A 130 3.90 -16.35 -17.75
N ALA A 131 3.33 -17.54 -17.73
CA ALA A 131 4.03 -18.75 -17.31
C ALA A 131 5.34 -19.01 -18.09
N HIS A 132 5.34 -18.83 -19.41
CA HIS A 132 6.54 -19.06 -20.24
C HIS A 132 7.68 -18.06 -20.00
N GLU A 133 7.42 -16.93 -19.33
CA GLU A 133 8.44 -15.94 -18.95
C GLU A 133 9.12 -16.29 -17.61
N VAL A 134 8.67 -17.36 -16.95
CA VAL A 134 9.22 -17.83 -15.67
C VAL A 134 10.35 -18.80 -15.96
N SER A 135 11.60 -18.32 -15.90
CA SER A 135 12.82 -19.14 -16.01
C SER A 135 13.55 -19.22 -14.66
N ARG A 136 14.55 -20.11 -14.56
CA ARG A 136 15.42 -20.17 -13.39
C ARG A 136 16.29 -18.92 -13.31
N GLU A 137 16.14 -18.17 -12.24
CA GLU A 137 17.04 -17.06 -11.95
C GLU A 137 18.42 -17.59 -11.55
N LYS A 138 19.45 -17.06 -12.19
CA LYS A 138 20.85 -17.27 -11.81
C LYS A 138 21.32 -16.04 -11.06
N GLU A 139 22.01 -16.26 -9.95
CA GLU A 139 22.61 -15.16 -9.20
C GLU A 139 23.75 -14.58 -10.02
N THR A 140 23.60 -13.33 -10.46
CA THR A 140 24.69 -12.60 -11.08
C THR A 140 25.67 -12.14 -9.99
N PRO A 141 26.98 -12.40 -10.13
CA PRO A 141 27.98 -11.87 -9.20
C PRO A 141 27.81 -10.36 -9.06
N THR A 142 27.90 -9.83 -7.83
CA THR A 142 27.60 -8.42 -7.53
C THR A 142 28.37 -7.45 -8.42
N LYS A 143 29.62 -7.76 -8.77
CA LYS A 143 30.44 -6.93 -9.67
C LYS A 143 29.94 -6.93 -11.12
N GLU A 144 29.43 -8.06 -11.60
CA GLU A 144 28.89 -8.19 -12.96
C GLU A 144 27.49 -7.60 -13.04
N ALA A 145 26.65 -7.76 -12.00
CA ALA A 145 25.35 -7.11 -11.92
C ALA A 145 25.46 -5.58 -11.98
N VAL A 146 26.45 -4.99 -11.27
CA VAL A 146 26.73 -3.55 -11.31
C VAL A 146 27.22 -3.12 -12.71
N LYS A 147 28.08 -3.92 -13.35
CA LYS A 147 28.62 -3.61 -14.69
C LYS A 147 27.57 -3.78 -15.80
N GLU A 148 26.70 -4.78 -15.69
CA GLU A 148 25.61 -5.02 -16.63
C GLU A 148 24.55 -3.91 -16.53
N LEU A 149 24.21 -3.46 -15.31
CA LEU A 149 23.36 -2.29 -15.07
C LEU A 149 23.96 -1.01 -15.68
N GLN A 150 25.27 -0.80 -15.56
CA GLN A 150 25.97 0.33 -16.18
C GLN A 150 26.00 0.23 -17.72
N SER A 151 26.12 -0.97 -18.27
CA SER A 151 26.17 -1.20 -19.72
C SER A 151 24.80 -1.19 -20.41
N LYS A 152 23.73 -1.65 -19.74
CA LYS A 152 22.35 -1.57 -20.22
C LYS A 152 21.84 -0.13 -20.21
N ALA A 153 22.27 0.68 -19.24
CA ALA A 153 22.05 2.12 -19.24
C ALA A 153 22.70 2.85 -20.43
N ALA A 154 23.73 2.26 -21.05
CA ALA A 154 24.45 2.85 -22.19
C ALA A 154 23.96 2.38 -23.57
N LYS A 155 23.03 1.40 -23.67
CA LYS A 155 22.64 0.78 -24.96
C LYS A 155 21.14 0.74 -25.27
N THR A 156 20.27 1.24 -24.40
CA THR A 156 18.88 1.51 -24.79
C THR A 156 18.80 2.81 -25.58
N ASP A 157 18.24 2.72 -26.78
CA ASP A 157 17.87 3.84 -27.66
C ASP A 157 17.29 5.00 -26.88
N LYS A 158 17.68 6.21 -27.31
CA LYS A 158 17.27 7.51 -26.76
C LYS A 158 15.84 7.48 -26.20
N PRO A 159 15.66 7.61 -24.87
CA PRO A 159 14.44 8.16 -24.35
C PRO A 159 14.34 9.58 -24.90
N GLU A 160 13.24 9.86 -25.56
CA GLU A 160 12.81 11.21 -25.91
C GLU A 160 12.90 12.08 -24.64
N LYS A 161 13.92 12.96 -24.59
CA LYS A 161 14.25 13.88 -23.49
C LYS A 161 13.91 13.34 -22.10
N THR A 162 14.82 12.56 -21.52
CA THR A 162 14.93 12.47 -20.06
C THR A 162 14.97 13.90 -19.53
N LYS A 163 13.90 14.35 -18.88
CA LYS A 163 14.01 15.50 -17.98
C LYS A 163 15.17 15.12 -17.05
N THR A 164 16.24 15.91 -17.05
CA THR A 164 17.15 15.97 -15.92
C THR A 164 16.27 16.28 -14.72
N MET A 165 15.84 15.26 -14.00
CA MET A 165 15.17 15.45 -12.73
C MET A 165 16.27 15.91 -11.79
N ASP A 166 16.19 17.16 -11.35
CA ASP A 166 16.99 17.64 -10.24
C ASP A 166 16.63 16.79 -9.03
N ILE A 167 17.47 15.80 -8.72
CA ILE A 167 17.26 14.93 -7.58
C ILE A 167 17.43 15.81 -6.34
N PRO A 168 16.39 15.94 -5.49
CA PRO A 168 16.48 16.82 -4.34
C PRO A 168 17.54 16.30 -3.37
N GLU A 169 18.31 17.22 -2.79
CA GLU A 169 19.22 16.88 -1.68
C GLU A 169 18.37 16.35 -0.51
N SER A 170 18.63 15.10 -0.13
CA SER A 170 17.90 14.44 0.96
C SER A 170 18.73 13.33 1.59
N LYS A 171 18.45 13.03 2.87
CA LYS A 171 18.93 11.80 3.55
C LYS A 171 18.32 10.52 2.96
N THR A 172 17.30 10.64 2.11
CA THR A 172 16.64 9.51 1.46
C THR A 172 17.42 9.07 0.22
N GLU A 173 17.83 7.81 0.20
CA GLU A 173 18.33 7.19 -1.03
C GLU A 173 17.15 6.85 -1.96
N PHE A 174 17.10 7.55 -3.11
CA PHE A 174 16.06 7.32 -4.11
C PHE A 174 16.38 6.15 -5.03
N SER A 175 15.35 5.43 -5.45
CA SER A 175 15.48 4.28 -6.36
C SER A 175 14.33 4.22 -7.36
N ASN A 176 14.56 3.62 -8.53
CA ASN A 176 13.53 3.39 -9.55
C ASN A 176 12.77 4.68 -9.94
N LEU A 177 13.49 5.79 -10.14
CA LEU A 177 12.89 7.11 -10.40
C LEU A 177 12.00 7.09 -11.65
N ASP A 178 12.43 6.40 -12.71
CA ASP A 178 11.70 6.28 -13.97
C ASP A 178 10.48 5.35 -13.90
N LYS A 179 10.20 4.74 -12.73
CA LYS A 179 9.08 3.83 -12.58
C LYS A 179 7.77 4.59 -12.78
N ILE A 180 7.01 4.19 -13.79
CA ILE A 180 5.71 4.77 -14.12
C ILE A 180 4.70 4.46 -13.01
N PHE A 181 4.18 5.50 -12.37
CA PHE A 181 3.08 5.40 -11.41
C PHE A 181 1.73 5.65 -12.08
N TRP A 182 1.69 6.48 -13.12
CA TRP A 182 0.51 6.78 -13.94
C TRP A 182 0.77 6.43 -15.40
N PRO A 183 0.28 5.28 -15.91
CA PRO A 183 0.56 4.86 -17.28
C PRO A 183 0.03 5.80 -18.37
N LYS A 184 -1.15 6.40 -18.15
CA LYS A 184 -1.79 7.28 -19.13
C LYS A 184 -1.09 8.64 -19.21
N GLU A 185 -0.85 9.26 -18.06
CA GLU A 185 -0.21 10.56 -17.93
C GLU A 185 1.32 10.48 -18.04
N LYS A 186 1.87 9.27 -17.94
CA LYS A 186 3.31 8.96 -17.91
C LYS A 186 4.06 9.56 -16.71
N TYR A 187 3.36 9.93 -15.64
CA TYR A 187 4.03 10.38 -14.41
C TYR A 187 4.74 9.22 -13.72
N THR A 188 5.98 9.49 -13.33
CA THR A 188 6.92 8.57 -12.73
C THR A 188 6.98 8.73 -11.21
N LYS A 189 7.66 7.81 -10.55
CA LYS A 189 8.02 7.92 -9.13
C LYS A 189 8.88 9.17 -8.87
N GLY A 190 9.79 9.50 -9.80
CA GLY A 190 10.59 10.71 -9.73
C GLY A 190 9.73 11.98 -9.76
N ASP A 191 8.70 12.03 -10.59
CA ASP A 191 7.75 13.16 -10.61
C ASP A 191 7.00 13.32 -9.28
N VAL A 192 6.63 12.22 -8.62
CA VAL A 192 6.02 12.26 -7.28
C VAL A 192 6.98 12.83 -6.24
N ILE A 193 8.24 12.41 -6.26
CA ILE A 193 9.27 12.91 -5.35
C ILE A 193 9.50 14.41 -5.59
N ALA A 194 9.65 14.83 -6.85
CA ALA A 194 9.82 16.23 -7.23
C ALA A 194 8.61 17.10 -6.83
N TYR A 195 7.39 16.58 -6.99
CA TYR A 195 6.17 17.26 -6.53
C TYR A 195 6.21 17.49 -5.02
N TYR A 196 6.49 16.44 -4.23
CA TYR A 196 6.51 16.56 -2.77
C TYR A 196 7.67 17.41 -2.25
N ASP A 197 8.80 17.47 -2.96
CA ASP A 197 9.88 18.41 -2.67
C ASP A 197 9.41 19.86 -2.87
N THR A 198 8.72 20.13 -3.98
CA THR A 198 8.19 21.46 -4.33
C THR A 198 7.16 21.95 -3.29
N VAL A 199 6.26 21.07 -2.83
CA VAL A 199 5.20 21.45 -1.88
C VAL A 199 5.59 21.27 -0.41
N ALA A 200 6.83 20.86 -0.12
CA ALA A 200 7.27 20.46 1.22
C ALA A 200 6.98 21.53 2.28
N GLU A 201 7.32 22.80 1.99
CA GLU A 201 7.12 23.92 2.92
C GLU A 201 5.64 24.12 3.28
N TYR A 202 4.73 23.89 2.34
CA TYR A 202 3.29 24.09 2.53
C TYR A 202 2.62 22.90 3.22
N ILE A 203 3.03 21.66 2.91
CA ILE A 203 2.40 20.45 3.47
C ILE A 203 2.91 20.13 4.88
N LEU A 204 4.20 20.32 5.17
CA LEU A 204 4.83 19.86 6.42
C LEU A 204 4.20 20.40 7.71
N PRO A 205 3.74 21.67 7.82
CA PRO A 205 3.05 22.15 9.02
C PRO A 205 1.83 21.32 9.42
N TYR A 206 1.20 20.69 8.42
CA TYR A 206 0.00 19.85 8.57
C TYR A 206 0.32 18.37 8.78
N LEU A 207 1.58 17.95 8.67
CA LEU A 207 2.04 16.57 8.94
C LEU A 207 2.79 16.47 10.28
N LYS A 208 3.45 17.55 10.70
CA LYS A 208 4.34 17.56 11.87
C LYS A 208 3.66 17.02 13.14
N ASP A 209 4.36 16.15 13.84
CA ASP A 209 3.89 15.47 15.07
C ASP A 209 2.62 14.63 14.91
N ARG A 210 2.15 14.35 13.68
CA ARG A 210 0.99 13.49 13.45
C ARG A 210 1.44 12.08 13.08
N PRO A 211 0.89 11.05 13.74
CA PRO A 211 1.04 9.68 13.26
C PRO A 211 0.51 9.52 11.83
N GLU A 212 1.27 8.87 10.97
CA GLU A 212 0.88 8.63 9.58
C GLU A 212 0.23 7.26 9.39
N SER A 213 -0.91 7.20 8.69
CA SER A 213 -1.51 5.94 8.24
C SER A 213 -1.16 5.68 6.78
N LEU A 214 -0.06 4.97 6.54
CA LEU A 214 0.52 4.88 5.20
C LEU A 214 -0.37 4.05 4.27
N ARG A 215 -0.72 4.59 3.10
CA ARG A 215 -1.25 3.83 1.98
C ARG A 215 -0.19 3.77 0.89
N ARG A 216 0.45 2.61 0.78
CA ARG A 216 1.55 2.40 -0.16
C ARG A 216 1.02 1.83 -1.47
N THR A 217 1.36 2.48 -2.56
CA THR A 217 1.09 2.11 -3.95
C THR A 217 2.42 2.01 -4.71
N PRO A 218 3.32 1.08 -4.31
CA PRO A 218 4.69 1.04 -4.84
C PRO A 218 4.76 0.66 -6.33
N ASN A 219 3.67 0.12 -6.89
CA ASN A 219 3.56 -0.32 -8.29
C ASN A 219 2.64 0.59 -9.12
N GLY A 220 2.43 1.84 -8.69
CA GLY A 220 1.57 2.79 -9.38
C GLY A 220 0.09 2.58 -9.10
N ILE A 221 -0.76 3.29 -9.85
CA ILE A 221 -2.21 3.35 -9.60
C ILE A 221 -3.01 2.17 -10.17
N THR A 222 -2.41 1.36 -11.05
CA THR A 222 -3.08 0.22 -11.71
C THR A 222 -3.00 -1.07 -10.93
N LYS A 223 -2.18 -1.10 -9.87
CA LYS A 223 -2.04 -2.24 -8.95
C LYS A 223 -2.56 -1.85 -7.58
N ASP A 224 -3.01 -2.85 -6.83
CA ASP A 224 -3.50 -2.61 -5.47
C ASP A 224 -2.41 -2.04 -4.58
N GLY A 225 -2.80 -1.01 -3.83
CA GLY A 225 -2.03 -0.51 -2.71
C GLY A 225 -2.41 -1.23 -1.41
N PHE A 226 -1.60 -1.06 -0.38
CA PHE A 226 -1.87 -1.63 0.94
C PHE A 226 -1.69 -0.59 2.04
N PHE A 227 -2.43 -0.77 3.13
CA PHE A 227 -2.28 0.05 4.32
C PHE A 227 -1.17 -0.51 5.21
N GLN A 228 -0.29 0.38 5.67
CA GLN A 228 0.77 0.06 6.61
C GLN A 228 0.79 1.09 7.74
N LYS A 229 0.44 0.63 8.95
CA LYS A 229 0.50 1.47 10.16
C LYS A 229 1.74 1.19 11.00
N ASN A 230 2.15 -0.08 11.07
CA ASN A 230 3.33 -0.49 11.83
C ASN A 230 4.59 -0.43 10.95
N VAL A 231 5.56 0.40 11.35
CA VAL A 231 6.85 0.56 10.66
C VAL A 231 8.04 0.06 11.48
N GLU A 232 7.79 -0.63 12.60
CA GLU A 232 8.85 -1.15 13.49
C GLU A 232 9.89 -1.95 12.68
N GLY A 233 11.16 -1.57 12.79
CA GLY A 233 12.28 -2.23 12.13
C GLY A 233 12.35 -2.09 10.60
N GLN A 234 11.48 -1.28 9.99
CA GLN A 234 11.38 -1.14 8.53
C GLN A 234 11.85 0.21 7.99
N VAL A 235 12.05 1.20 8.86
CA VAL A 235 12.41 2.58 8.49
C VAL A 235 13.80 2.95 9.01
N PRO A 236 14.55 3.83 8.32
CA PRO A 236 15.84 4.32 8.78
C PRO A 236 15.79 4.95 10.18
N ALA A 237 16.89 4.84 10.93
CA ALA A 237 16.98 5.32 12.32
C ALA A 237 16.77 6.83 12.49
N TRP A 238 16.97 7.62 11.43
CA TRP A 238 16.76 9.07 11.44
C TRP A 238 15.28 9.45 11.32
N ILE A 239 14.39 8.53 10.90
CA ILE A 239 12.95 8.77 10.85
C ILE A 239 12.34 8.64 12.24
N LYS A 240 11.69 9.71 12.71
CA LYS A 240 11.00 9.69 14.00
C LYS A 240 9.76 8.80 13.94
N THR A 241 9.54 8.03 15.00
CA THR A 241 8.38 7.15 15.14
C THR A 241 7.74 7.30 16.52
N ARG A 242 6.48 6.85 16.66
CA ARG A 242 5.76 6.80 17.92
C ARG A 242 5.07 5.46 18.12
N LYS A 243 5.40 4.80 19.23
CA LYS A 243 4.71 3.59 19.69
C LYS A 243 3.38 3.95 20.34
N LEU A 244 2.29 3.40 19.82
CA LEU A 244 0.93 3.59 20.32
C LEU A 244 0.28 2.23 20.59
N LYS A 245 -0.30 2.06 21.78
CA LYS A 245 -1.06 0.86 22.11
C LYS A 245 -2.42 0.90 21.43
N SER A 246 -2.73 -0.14 20.65
CA SER A 246 -4.03 -0.36 20.05
C SER A 246 -5.04 -0.72 21.15
N LYS A 247 -6.13 0.04 21.26
CA LYS A 247 -7.20 -0.27 22.23
C LYS A 247 -7.99 -1.53 21.86
N SER A 248 -8.01 -1.92 20.58
CA SER A 248 -8.81 -3.03 20.08
C SER A 248 -8.06 -4.36 20.03
N THR A 249 -6.74 -4.34 19.88
CA THR A 249 -5.92 -5.56 19.75
C THR A 249 -4.90 -5.73 20.87
N ASP A 250 -4.78 -4.76 21.79
CA ASP A 250 -3.72 -4.64 22.81
C ASP A 250 -2.28 -4.60 22.26
N GLU A 251 -2.12 -4.69 20.94
CA GLU A 251 -0.85 -4.62 20.24
C GLU A 251 -0.25 -3.22 20.26
N THR A 252 1.07 -3.14 20.31
CA THR A 252 1.78 -1.87 20.14
C THR A 252 2.13 -1.66 18.67
N ILE A 253 1.61 -0.58 18.10
CA ILE A 253 1.86 -0.20 16.71
C ILE A 253 2.86 0.96 16.70
N THR A 254 3.94 0.84 15.94
CA THR A 254 4.91 1.90 15.72
C THR A 254 4.52 2.71 14.49
N TYR A 255 3.99 3.92 14.71
CA TYR A 255 3.62 4.84 13.64
C TYR A 255 4.81 5.71 13.23
N LEU A 256 4.93 6.00 11.94
CA LEU A 256 5.86 6.99 11.42
C LEU A 256 5.34 8.41 11.71
N LEU A 257 6.26 9.34 12.00
CA LEU A 257 5.97 10.77 12.10
C LEU A 257 6.70 11.49 10.96
N CYS A 258 5.96 12.19 10.09
CA CYS A 258 6.55 12.97 9.01
C CYS A 258 6.92 14.37 9.55
N GLN A 259 8.19 14.53 9.93
CA GLN A 259 8.64 15.70 10.70
C GLN A 259 9.39 16.74 9.89
N ASP A 260 9.88 16.35 8.73
CA ASP A 260 10.76 17.15 7.88
C ASP A 260 10.64 16.69 6.41
N LYS A 261 11.26 17.47 5.53
CA LYS A 261 11.30 17.22 4.09
C LYS A 261 11.90 15.85 3.77
N ASP A 262 13.00 15.48 4.45
CA ASP A 262 13.63 14.17 4.26
C ASP A 262 12.66 13.02 4.47
N THR A 263 11.86 13.08 5.54
CA THR A 263 10.86 12.05 5.85
C THR A 263 9.73 12.05 4.82
N LEU A 264 9.29 13.22 4.34
CA LEU A 264 8.27 13.32 3.29
C LEU A 264 8.75 12.68 1.98
N LEU A 265 9.99 12.98 1.57
CA LEU A 265 10.59 12.41 0.36
C LEU A 265 10.85 10.90 0.52
N PHE A 266 11.18 10.44 1.73
CA PHE A 266 11.21 9.00 2.03
C PHE A 266 9.85 8.35 1.80
N LEU A 267 8.75 8.94 2.30
CA LEU A 267 7.40 8.41 2.10
C LEU A 267 7.06 8.29 0.61
N ALA A 268 7.32 9.34 -0.16
CA ALA A 268 7.15 9.34 -1.62
C ALA A 268 7.98 8.22 -2.28
N ASN A 269 9.26 8.12 -1.92
CA ASN A 269 10.17 7.07 -2.40
C ASN A 269 9.69 5.66 -2.01
N TRP A 270 9.07 5.51 -0.85
CA TRP A 270 8.57 4.23 -0.34
C TRP A 270 7.23 3.79 -0.95
N GLY A 271 6.72 4.60 -1.88
CA GLY A 271 5.50 4.35 -2.65
C GLY A 271 4.25 4.95 -2.02
N CYS A 272 4.34 5.84 -1.04
CA CYS A 272 3.18 6.58 -0.55
C CYS A 272 2.87 7.72 -1.53
N ILE A 273 1.99 7.45 -2.50
CA ILE A 273 1.42 8.52 -3.33
C ILE A 273 0.55 9.45 -2.47
N GLU A 274 -0.22 8.87 -1.54
CA GLU A 274 -1.13 9.60 -0.65
C GLU A 274 -0.56 9.68 0.78
N ILE A 275 -0.63 10.87 1.39
CA ILE A 275 -0.19 11.14 2.77
C ILE A 275 -1.42 11.32 3.66
N ASN A 276 -1.49 10.58 4.76
CA ASN A 276 -2.70 10.43 5.56
C ASN A 276 -2.40 10.60 7.06
N PRO A 277 -2.22 11.87 7.51
CA PRO A 277 -1.94 12.17 8.90
C PRO A 277 -3.18 11.96 9.78
N TRP A 278 -2.95 11.68 11.06
CA TRP A 278 -4.01 11.75 12.07
C TRP A 278 -4.49 13.17 12.30
N SER A 279 -5.76 13.35 12.69
CA SER A 279 -6.29 14.65 13.10
C SER A 279 -5.83 15.15 14.47
N SER A 280 -4.99 14.39 15.17
CA SER A 280 -4.35 14.79 16.42
C SER A 280 -2.84 14.63 16.34
N ARG A 281 -2.13 15.29 17.25
CA ARG A 281 -0.66 15.28 17.34
C ARG A 281 -0.18 14.46 18.52
N VAL A 282 1.09 14.06 18.47
CA VAL A 282 1.82 13.55 19.64
C VAL A 282 1.75 14.62 20.74
N GLY A 283 1.41 14.20 21.97
CA GLY A 283 1.11 15.10 23.09
C GLY A 283 -0.38 15.26 23.35
N THR A 284 -1.22 15.31 22.31
CA THR A 284 -2.68 15.46 22.42
C THR A 284 -3.44 14.41 21.60
N LEU A 285 -2.95 13.16 21.57
CA LEU A 285 -3.45 12.07 20.70
C LEU A 285 -4.94 11.68 20.87
N ASN A 286 -5.60 12.15 21.92
CA ASN A 286 -7.04 11.94 22.13
C ASN A 286 -7.88 13.18 21.80
N ASN A 287 -7.23 14.30 21.45
CA ASN A 287 -7.82 15.59 21.24
C ASN A 287 -7.36 16.16 19.88
N PRO A 288 -8.17 15.99 18.82
CA PRO A 288 -7.82 16.54 17.52
C PRO A 288 -7.77 18.07 17.54
N ASP A 289 -7.00 18.64 16.62
CA ASP A 289 -6.85 20.09 16.43
C ASP A 289 -7.60 20.61 15.19
N TYR A 290 -8.38 19.75 14.54
CA TYR A 290 -9.39 20.14 13.55
C TYR A 290 -10.56 19.16 13.48
N ILE A 291 -11.70 19.66 13.01
CA ILE A 291 -12.90 18.89 12.64
C ILE A 291 -13.01 18.85 11.12
N ILE A 292 -13.42 17.71 10.57
CA ILE A 292 -13.58 17.51 9.12
C ILE A 292 -15.05 17.23 8.80
N PHE A 293 -15.55 17.89 7.77
CA PHE A 293 -16.77 17.49 7.06
C PHE A 293 -16.36 16.98 5.69
N ASP A 294 -16.59 15.69 5.45
CA ASP A 294 -16.31 15.03 4.17
C ASP A 294 -17.61 14.98 3.36
N LEU A 295 -17.64 15.74 2.27
CA LEU A 295 -18.77 15.84 1.34
C LEU A 295 -18.52 14.87 0.19
N ASP A 296 -18.99 13.64 0.36
CA ASP A 296 -18.90 12.58 -0.64
C ASP A 296 -20.12 12.63 -1.58
N PRO A 297 -19.95 12.92 -2.88
CA PRO A 297 -21.07 12.98 -3.80
C PRO A 297 -21.79 11.66 -3.96
N ASN A 298 -21.14 10.52 -3.73
CA ASN A 298 -21.62 9.24 -4.24
C ASN A 298 -21.90 9.32 -5.76
N GLU A 299 -23.16 9.39 -6.17
CA GLU A 299 -23.63 9.57 -7.56
C GLU A 299 -24.17 10.99 -7.83
N ALA A 300 -24.15 11.89 -6.85
CA ALA A 300 -24.61 13.27 -6.99
C ALA A 300 -23.67 14.10 -7.87
N GLY A 301 -24.25 15.01 -8.66
CA GLY A 301 -23.50 15.96 -9.47
C GLY A 301 -22.81 17.05 -8.64
N MET A 302 -21.81 17.71 -9.23
CA MET A 302 -20.99 18.75 -8.58
C MET A 302 -21.83 19.89 -7.99
N GLU A 303 -22.90 20.31 -8.68
CA GLU A 303 -23.81 21.36 -8.22
C GLU A 303 -24.39 21.08 -6.82
N LYS A 304 -24.74 19.82 -6.55
CA LYS A 304 -25.27 19.39 -5.25
C LYS A 304 -24.19 19.45 -4.16
N ILE A 305 -22.95 19.12 -4.50
CA ILE A 305 -21.81 19.20 -3.56
C ILE A 305 -21.54 20.67 -3.21
N ILE A 306 -21.48 21.54 -4.22
CA ILE A 306 -21.27 22.99 -4.04
C ILE A 306 -22.37 23.58 -3.17
N LYS A 307 -23.64 23.28 -3.48
CA LYS A 307 -24.78 23.75 -2.68
C LYS A 307 -24.70 23.25 -1.23
N THR A 308 -24.27 22.00 -1.02
CA THR A 308 -24.04 21.45 0.32
C THR A 308 -22.93 22.19 1.06
N ALA A 309 -21.80 22.47 0.39
CA ALA A 309 -20.68 23.20 0.98
C ALA A 309 -21.05 24.64 1.36
N LEU A 310 -21.79 25.35 0.49
CA LEU A 310 -22.27 26.70 0.76
C LEU A 310 -23.26 26.74 1.93
N THR A 311 -24.21 25.82 2.00
CA THR A 311 -25.13 25.73 3.14
C THR A 311 -24.40 25.37 4.44
N LEU A 312 -23.38 24.51 4.38
CA LEU A 312 -22.51 24.25 5.53
C LEU A 312 -21.78 25.54 5.96
N LYS A 313 -21.24 26.30 5.01
CA LYS A 313 -20.61 27.60 5.29
C LYS A 313 -21.59 28.59 5.95
N GLU A 314 -22.81 28.74 5.43
CA GLU A 314 -23.84 29.61 6.03
C GLU A 314 -24.12 29.25 7.49
N ILE A 315 -24.24 27.95 7.79
CA ILE A 315 -24.45 27.48 9.17
C ILE A 315 -23.23 27.82 10.03
N LEU A 316 -22.02 27.54 9.56
CA LEU A 316 -20.79 27.81 10.33
C LEU A 316 -20.57 29.32 10.55
N ASP A 317 -20.84 30.15 9.54
CA ASP A 317 -20.79 31.61 9.64
C ASP A 317 -21.79 32.12 10.68
N SER A 318 -23.01 31.57 10.73
CA SER A 318 -24.01 31.93 11.76
C SER A 318 -23.58 31.55 13.18
N LEU A 319 -22.72 30.54 13.31
CA LEU A 319 -22.11 30.12 14.57
C LEU A 319 -20.80 30.85 14.85
N GLN A 320 -20.36 31.74 13.95
CA GLN A 320 -19.06 32.43 13.99
C GLN A 320 -17.87 31.46 14.05
N VAL A 321 -17.99 30.31 13.38
CA VAL A 321 -16.97 29.28 13.33
C VAL A 321 -16.24 29.35 11.99
N PRO A 322 -14.93 29.69 11.97
CA PRO A 322 -14.17 29.75 10.73
C PRO A 322 -14.02 28.35 10.11
N ALA A 323 -14.14 28.28 8.79
CA ALA A 323 -14.09 27.05 8.02
C ALA A 323 -13.27 27.23 6.75
N TYR A 324 -12.52 26.20 6.37
CA TYR A 324 -11.61 26.22 5.24
C TYR A 324 -11.91 25.04 4.32
N LEU A 325 -11.96 25.29 3.01
CA LEU A 325 -12.32 24.31 2.00
C LEU A 325 -11.08 23.72 1.34
N LYS A 326 -11.14 22.44 1.00
CA LYS A 326 -10.23 21.84 0.02
C LYS A 326 -10.97 20.87 -0.88
N THR A 327 -10.48 20.72 -2.11
CA THR A 327 -10.84 19.55 -2.91
C THR A 327 -10.28 18.30 -2.24
N SER A 328 -10.99 17.18 -2.35
CA SER A 328 -10.44 15.90 -1.89
C SER A 328 -9.32 15.39 -2.82
N GLY A 329 -9.23 15.90 -4.06
CA GLY A 329 -8.52 15.26 -5.17
C GLY A 329 -9.23 14.00 -5.69
N GLY A 330 -10.40 13.64 -5.14
CA GLY A 330 -11.31 12.66 -5.69
C GLY A 330 -12.51 13.35 -6.33
N LYS A 331 -13.71 12.86 -5.99
CA LYS A 331 -14.97 13.46 -6.45
C LYS A 331 -15.57 14.45 -5.44
N GLY A 332 -15.15 14.39 -4.18
CA GLY A 332 -15.74 15.16 -3.08
C GLY A 332 -14.93 16.40 -2.65
N LEU A 333 -15.49 17.11 -1.67
CA LEU A 333 -14.89 18.25 -1.00
C LEU A 333 -14.71 17.96 0.49
N HIS A 334 -13.70 18.56 1.11
CA HIS A 334 -13.57 18.52 2.56
C HIS A 334 -13.59 19.93 3.14
N VAL A 335 -14.36 20.15 4.20
CA VAL A 335 -14.37 21.39 4.97
C VAL A 335 -13.71 21.14 6.33
N PHE A 336 -12.74 21.98 6.67
CA PHE A 336 -11.95 21.89 7.90
C PHE A 336 -12.30 23.03 8.84
N ILE A 337 -12.47 22.72 10.11
CA ILE A 337 -12.62 23.70 11.19
C ILE A 337 -11.44 23.55 12.14
N PRO A 338 -10.54 24.53 12.25
CA PRO A 338 -9.47 24.49 13.25
C PRO A 338 -10.05 24.64 14.66
N ILE A 339 -9.55 23.83 15.59
CA ILE A 339 -9.96 23.88 17.00
C ILE A 339 -8.74 23.75 17.91
N LEU A 340 -8.86 24.26 19.14
CA LEU A 340 -7.88 23.95 20.17
C LEU A 340 -7.94 22.45 20.51
N PRO A 341 -6.80 21.78 20.78
CA PRO A 341 -6.76 20.36 21.14
C PRO A 341 -7.22 20.11 22.58
N LYS A 342 -8.41 20.63 22.94
CA LYS A 342 -9.08 20.49 24.23
C LYS A 342 -10.27 19.54 24.16
N TYR A 343 -10.82 19.33 22.97
CA TYR A 343 -12.01 18.50 22.75
C TYR A 343 -11.61 17.08 22.37
N THR A 344 -12.32 16.09 22.89
CA THR A 344 -12.11 14.69 22.52
C THR A 344 -12.68 14.38 21.14
N TYR A 345 -12.20 13.32 20.49
CA TYR A 345 -12.79 12.79 19.25
C TYR A 345 -14.32 12.59 19.30
N ASN A 346 -14.85 12.18 20.45
CA ASN A 346 -16.30 12.02 20.60
C ASN A 346 -17.01 13.38 20.58
N GLN A 347 -16.47 14.39 21.27
CA GLN A 347 -17.05 15.74 21.29
C GLN A 347 -17.01 16.39 19.90
N THR A 348 -15.89 16.28 19.18
CA THR A 348 -15.79 16.82 17.82
C THR A 348 -16.73 16.12 16.86
N ARG A 349 -16.86 14.79 16.97
CA ARG A 349 -17.82 14.02 16.19
C ARG A 349 -19.26 14.43 16.50
N THR A 350 -19.61 14.62 17.76
CA THR A 350 -20.94 15.09 18.17
C THR A 350 -21.24 16.47 17.58
N PHE A 351 -20.31 17.42 17.68
CA PHE A 351 -20.47 18.73 17.06
C PHE A 351 -20.67 18.62 15.54
N SER A 352 -19.81 17.86 14.85
CA SER A 352 -19.96 17.65 13.40
C SER A 352 -21.30 17.02 13.05
N HIS A 353 -21.80 16.09 13.87
CA HIS A 353 -23.10 15.46 13.65
C HIS A 353 -24.26 16.45 13.78
N ILE A 354 -24.23 17.33 14.78
CA ILE A 354 -25.25 18.37 14.98
C ILE A 354 -25.28 19.32 13.79
N VAL A 355 -24.12 19.81 13.35
CA VAL A 355 -24.03 20.69 12.17
C VAL A 355 -24.52 19.95 10.92
N SER A 356 -24.14 18.69 10.74
CA SER A 356 -24.60 17.86 9.63
C SER A 356 -26.12 17.65 9.62
N GLN A 357 -26.76 17.52 10.79
CA GLN A 357 -28.22 17.47 10.93
C GLN A 357 -28.88 18.80 10.51
N MET A 358 -28.26 19.94 10.83
CA MET A 358 -28.75 21.25 10.40
C MET A 358 -28.67 21.40 8.87
N VAL A 359 -27.58 20.94 8.25
CA VAL A 359 -27.46 20.90 6.77
C VAL A 359 -28.53 19.99 6.17
N LEU A 360 -28.71 18.78 6.71
CA LEU A 360 -29.74 17.83 6.26
C LEU A 360 -31.15 18.46 6.35
N LYS A 361 -31.45 19.19 7.44
CA LYS A 361 -32.74 19.86 7.61
C LYS A 361 -32.98 20.96 6.57
N LYS A 362 -31.93 21.69 6.16
CA LYS A 362 -32.03 22.71 5.11
C LYS A 362 -32.10 22.11 3.71
N LEU A 363 -31.44 20.97 3.48
CA LEU A 363 -31.29 20.36 2.15
C LEU A 363 -31.67 18.86 2.15
N PRO A 364 -32.89 18.46 2.57
CA PRO A 364 -33.25 17.05 2.77
C PRO A 364 -33.23 16.21 1.48
N ASP A 365 -33.44 16.83 0.33
CA ASP A 365 -33.44 16.16 -0.98
C ASP A 365 -32.05 16.04 -1.62
N ILE A 366 -31.07 16.79 -1.09
CA ILE A 366 -29.70 16.86 -1.62
C ILE A 366 -28.74 16.11 -0.72
N VAL A 367 -28.92 16.16 0.59
CA VAL A 367 -27.97 15.63 1.58
C VAL A 367 -28.53 14.38 2.24
N SER A 368 -27.64 13.46 2.61
CA SER A 368 -27.95 12.30 3.43
C SER A 368 -26.88 12.09 4.50
N LEU A 369 -27.30 11.58 5.66
CA LEU A 369 -26.40 11.11 6.74
C LEU A 369 -26.42 9.57 6.86
N GLU A 370 -27.17 8.90 6.00
CA GLU A 370 -27.21 7.44 5.93
C GLU A 370 -25.87 6.91 5.43
N ARG A 371 -25.36 5.86 6.10
CA ARG A 371 -24.05 5.26 5.79
C ARG A 371 -24.14 4.34 4.58
N SER A 372 -25.26 3.69 4.36
CA SER A 372 -25.43 2.75 3.25
C SER A 372 -25.50 3.48 1.91
N PRO A 373 -24.55 3.28 0.97
CA PRO A 373 -24.58 3.94 -0.34
C PRO A 373 -25.87 3.67 -1.12
N SER A 374 -26.43 2.45 -0.97
CA SER A 374 -27.69 2.05 -1.61
C SER A 374 -28.90 2.85 -1.16
N LYS A 375 -28.89 3.40 0.06
CA LYS A 375 -30.00 4.15 0.67
C LYS A 375 -29.89 5.67 0.48
N ARG A 376 -28.86 6.15 -0.22
CA ARG A 376 -28.57 7.58 -0.43
C ARG A 376 -28.22 7.92 -1.88
N LYS A 377 -28.72 7.14 -2.84
CA LYS A 377 -28.47 7.37 -4.28
C LYS A 377 -28.87 8.79 -4.68
N GLY A 378 -28.03 9.45 -5.46
CA GLY A 378 -28.24 10.82 -5.92
C GLY A 378 -28.17 11.93 -4.86
N LYS A 379 -27.78 11.60 -3.62
CA LYS A 379 -27.58 12.55 -2.51
C LYS A 379 -26.10 12.61 -2.10
N VAL A 380 -25.66 13.80 -1.68
CA VAL A 380 -24.34 14.04 -1.08
C VAL A 380 -24.35 13.45 0.33
N TYR A 381 -23.40 12.57 0.60
CA TYR A 381 -23.16 12.09 1.94
C TYR A 381 -22.27 13.05 2.71
N LEU A 382 -22.76 13.50 3.85
CA LEU A 382 -21.98 14.33 4.77
C LEU A 382 -21.40 13.44 5.88
N ASP A 383 -20.19 12.91 5.66
CA ASP A 383 -19.56 11.93 6.54
C ASP A 383 -18.94 12.58 7.79
N TYR A 384 -19.73 12.64 8.84
CA TYR A 384 -19.28 13.09 10.16
C TYR A 384 -18.41 12.04 10.90
N LEU A 385 -18.36 10.78 10.44
CA LEU A 385 -17.64 9.69 11.10
C LEU A 385 -16.13 9.69 10.79
N GLN A 386 -15.69 10.52 9.84
CA GLN A 386 -14.28 10.79 9.60
C GLN A 386 -13.60 11.41 10.83
N ASN A 387 -14.37 12.05 11.73
CA ASN A 387 -13.91 12.56 13.03
C ASN A 387 -13.69 11.44 14.06
N GLY A 388 -12.94 10.41 13.68
CA GLY A 388 -12.59 9.28 14.54
C GLY A 388 -11.09 9.19 14.77
N LYS A 389 -10.70 8.63 15.92
CA LYS A 389 -9.28 8.41 16.24
C LYS A 389 -8.63 7.45 15.23
N GLY A 390 -7.52 7.86 14.64
CA GLY A 390 -6.77 7.05 13.66
C GLY A 390 -7.51 6.77 12.35
N LYS A 391 -8.55 7.56 12.04
CA LYS A 391 -9.15 7.59 10.71
C LYS A 391 -8.18 8.19 9.69
N THR A 392 -8.20 7.65 8.49
CA THR A 392 -7.36 8.07 7.37
C THR A 392 -8.05 9.20 6.62
N MET A 393 -7.36 10.32 6.45
CA MET A 393 -7.80 11.42 5.61
C MET A 393 -6.60 11.97 4.86
N ALA A 394 -6.72 12.12 3.54
CA ALA A 394 -5.64 12.68 2.73
C ALA A 394 -5.33 14.11 3.20
N SER A 395 -4.06 14.41 3.42
CA SER A 395 -3.59 15.74 3.81
C SER A 395 -3.92 16.79 2.73
N ILE A 396 -3.77 18.07 3.08
CA ILE A 396 -3.64 19.10 2.06
C ILE A 396 -2.41 18.82 1.18
N TYR A 397 -2.44 19.21 -0.09
CA TYR A 397 -1.37 18.97 -1.07
C TYR A 397 -0.99 17.49 -1.24
N SER A 398 -1.75 16.55 -0.69
CA SER A 398 -1.53 15.13 -0.95
C SER A 398 -1.98 14.79 -2.36
N LEU A 399 -1.11 14.14 -3.13
CA LEU A 399 -1.50 13.45 -4.36
C LEU A 399 -2.49 12.32 -4.04
N ARG A 400 -3.32 11.99 -5.04
CA ARG A 400 -4.27 10.87 -4.99
C ARG A 400 -3.87 9.82 -6.02
N PRO A 401 -3.81 8.52 -5.64
CA PRO A 401 -3.49 7.43 -6.56
C PRO A 401 -4.71 7.10 -7.43
N ARG A 402 -5.05 8.02 -8.33
CA ARG A 402 -6.18 7.99 -9.26
C ARG A 402 -5.77 8.63 -10.57
N GLU A 403 -6.54 8.43 -11.63
CA GLU A 403 -6.31 9.08 -12.93
C GLU A 403 -6.07 10.60 -12.80
N ASN A 404 -5.28 11.15 -13.70
CA ASN A 404 -4.85 12.56 -13.77
C ASN A 404 -3.96 13.05 -12.62
N ALA A 405 -3.49 12.16 -11.73
CA ALA A 405 -2.60 12.50 -10.61
C ALA A 405 -3.10 13.71 -9.78
N THR A 406 -4.39 13.70 -9.48
CA THR A 406 -5.06 14.80 -8.79
C THR A 406 -4.51 15.04 -7.38
N VAL A 407 -4.65 16.28 -6.91
CA VAL A 407 -4.17 16.74 -5.60
C VAL A 407 -5.37 17.11 -4.72
N SER A 408 -5.25 16.89 -3.42
CA SER A 408 -6.18 17.45 -2.44
C SER A 408 -5.80 18.90 -2.12
N THR A 409 -6.39 19.84 -2.87
CA THR A 409 -5.91 21.22 -2.94
C THR A 409 -6.79 22.15 -2.10
N PRO A 410 -6.22 22.93 -1.16
CA PRO A 410 -6.93 24.03 -0.50
C PRO A 410 -7.53 25.01 -1.51
N LEU A 411 -8.72 25.53 -1.20
CA LEU A 411 -9.42 26.53 -2.01
C LEU A 411 -9.67 27.78 -1.15
N GLU A 412 -9.87 28.91 -1.81
CA GLU A 412 -10.29 30.18 -1.19
C GLU A 412 -11.75 30.15 -0.73
#